data_AF-A0A2M7SQY1-F1
#
_entry.id   AF-A0A2M7SQY1-F1
#
_cell.length_a   1.000
_cell.length_b   1.000
_cell.length_c   1.000
_cell.angle_alpha   90.00
_cell.angle_beta   90.00
_cell.angle_gamma   90.00
#
_symmetry.space_group_name_H-M   'P 1'
#
loop_
_entity.id
_entity.type
_entity.pdbx_description
1 polymer ?
#
loop_
_entity_poly.entity_id
_entity_poly.type
_entity_poly.pdbx_seq_one_letter_code
_entity_poly.pdbx_strand_id
1 'polypeptide(L)'
;PWATFARRFGEIREIGPGRRDREQPYLQSISAAETLFYRALLARAFFDTPNGPQEFAYLPDDLLPLLKRSPKSPDFGATIRRLESSDSVESLGRPASPKERAHPLPPCDRLLDDATTLLAALRMGWQTPQHSENWRHPVAILTDLLSTARLITDTTPQAELVKSFLEMPRRAALSMLAGAWQESESFNELRQIPGLVCEGEWTNSPLITRHSLLNLLATIPHNQWWSLPAFIRAVKENNPDFQRPAGDYDSWFIRRAGSETYLRGFEHWDEVDGALIRYLITGPLFWLGMTDLASAEDGGLATAFRIKSNVEGQMSDFRPSTFDEKGKLTVTSDGKITVTRL
;
A
#
# COMPACT_ATOMS: atom_id res chain seq x y z
N PRO A 1 -0.55 11.34 16.36
CA PRO A 1 0.37 12.29 15.68
C PRO A 1 -0.21 13.71 15.63
N TRP A 2 0.64 14.73 15.80
CA TRP A 2 0.23 16.14 15.80
C TRP A 2 -0.40 16.54 14.47
N ALA A 3 0.25 16.23 13.35
CA ALA A 3 -0.22 16.59 12.01
C ALA A 3 -1.66 16.08 11.73
N THR A 4 -1.94 14.82 12.05
CA THR A 4 -3.29 14.24 11.92
C THR A 4 -4.32 14.93 12.82
N PHE A 5 -3.93 15.23 14.07
CA PHE A 5 -4.80 15.89 15.04
C PHE A 5 -5.14 17.32 14.59
N ALA A 6 -4.14 18.09 14.16
CA ALA A 6 -4.30 19.47 13.72
C ALA A 6 -5.17 19.56 12.45
N ARG A 7 -5.05 18.63 11.50
CA ARG A 7 -5.94 18.56 10.33
C ARG A 7 -7.40 18.33 10.72
N ARG A 8 -7.66 17.48 11.72
CA ARG A 8 -9.02 17.12 12.12
C ARG A 8 -9.67 18.16 13.04
N PHE A 9 -8.89 18.79 13.91
CA PHE A 9 -9.41 19.67 14.97
C PHE A 9 -8.95 21.14 14.86
N GLY A 10 -8.21 21.45 13.80
CA GLY A 10 -7.64 22.75 13.44
C GLY A 10 -6.25 23.00 14.03
N GLU A 11 -5.53 23.95 13.44
CA GLU A 11 -4.18 24.34 13.86
C GLU A 11 -4.16 25.16 15.15
N ILE A 12 -2.99 25.25 15.79
CA ILE A 12 -2.73 26.15 16.92
C ILE A 12 -1.79 27.24 16.45
N ARG A 13 -2.14 28.51 16.70
CA ARG A 13 -1.25 29.61 16.33
C ARG A 13 0.00 29.60 17.20
N GLU A 14 1.17 29.61 16.58
CA GLU A 14 2.43 29.77 17.30
C GLU A 14 2.60 31.23 17.73
N ILE A 15 2.19 31.51 18.97
CA ILE A 15 2.17 32.85 19.54
C ILE A 15 3.08 32.89 20.77
N GLY A 16 4.13 33.69 20.72
CA GLY A 16 5.01 33.93 21.86
C GLY A 16 4.31 34.67 23.01
N PRO A 17 4.88 34.64 24.24
CA PRO A 17 4.21 35.10 25.45
C PRO A 17 3.72 36.55 25.38
N GLY A 18 4.53 37.49 24.89
CA GLY A 18 4.14 38.90 24.80
C GLY A 18 2.99 39.16 23.81
N ARG A 19 2.94 38.39 22.71
CA ARG A 19 1.87 38.53 21.71
C ARG A 19 0.58 37.84 22.17
N ARG A 20 0.71 36.76 22.96
CA ARG A 20 -0.40 36.08 23.63
C ARG A 20 -1.13 37.00 24.61
N ASP A 21 -0.39 37.78 25.39
CA ASP A 21 -1.00 38.67 26.38
C ASP A 21 -1.74 39.84 25.71
N ARG A 22 -1.24 40.30 24.56
CA ARG A 22 -1.87 41.35 23.74
C ARG A 22 -3.11 40.87 22.98
N GLU A 23 -3.00 39.73 22.30
CA GLU A 23 -4.04 39.23 21.36
C GLU A 23 -5.03 38.29 22.05
N GLN A 24 -4.73 37.83 23.27
CA GLN A 24 -5.57 36.94 24.09
C GLN A 24 -6.22 35.80 23.27
N PRO A 25 -5.41 34.98 22.55
CA PRO A 25 -5.92 33.95 21.63
C PRO A 25 -6.77 32.86 22.32
N TYR A 26 -6.68 32.76 23.65
CA TYR A 26 -7.53 31.91 24.49
C TYR A 26 -8.99 32.38 24.62
N LEU A 27 -9.28 33.65 24.28
CA LEU A 27 -10.65 34.18 24.21
C LEU A 27 -11.25 34.05 22.80
N GLN A 28 -10.40 34.17 21.78
CA GLN A 28 -10.79 34.10 20.36
C GLN A 28 -9.98 33.03 19.65
N SER A 29 -10.22 31.78 20.03
CA SER A 29 -9.52 30.64 19.45
C SER A 29 -10.01 30.36 18.03
N ILE A 30 -9.09 30.01 17.12
CA ILE A 30 -9.40 29.70 15.72
C ILE A 30 -9.80 28.24 15.51
N SER A 31 -9.59 27.39 16.51
CA SER A 31 -9.82 25.95 16.41
C SER A 31 -10.19 25.32 17.75
N ALA A 32 -10.75 24.10 17.67
CA ALA A 32 -11.01 23.29 18.85
C ALA A 32 -9.70 22.88 19.53
N ALA A 33 -8.67 22.55 18.74
CA ALA A 33 -7.32 22.25 19.23
C ALA A 33 -6.74 23.41 20.05
N GLU A 34 -6.82 24.64 19.54
CA GLU A 34 -6.29 25.83 20.22
C GLU A 34 -7.07 26.15 21.50
N THR A 35 -8.39 25.94 21.48
CA THR A 35 -9.23 26.06 22.67
C THR A 35 -8.80 25.10 23.76
N LEU A 36 -8.58 23.83 23.43
CA LEU A 36 -8.18 22.80 24.39
C LEU A 36 -6.76 23.04 24.91
N PHE A 37 -5.85 23.47 24.04
CA PHE A 37 -4.47 23.77 24.38
C PHE A 37 -4.36 24.93 25.38
N TYR A 38 -5.04 26.05 25.12
CA TYR A 38 -5.03 27.18 26.05
C TYR A 38 -5.78 26.92 27.36
N ARG A 39 -6.65 25.92 27.38
CA ARG A 39 -7.30 25.42 28.61
C ARG A 39 -6.47 24.36 29.34
N ALA A 40 -5.25 24.09 28.88
CA ALA A 40 -4.36 23.05 29.42
C ALA A 40 -4.98 21.64 29.40
N LEU A 41 -5.97 21.38 28.54
CA LEU A 41 -6.60 20.07 28.34
C LEU A 41 -5.92 19.26 27.24
N LEU A 42 -4.95 19.85 26.55
CA LEU A 42 -4.21 19.26 25.45
C LEU A 42 -2.77 19.78 25.50
N ALA A 43 -1.80 18.90 25.33
CA ALA A 43 -0.38 19.25 25.24
C ALA A 43 0.24 18.69 23.94
N ARG A 44 1.35 19.31 23.51
CA ARG A 44 2.14 18.92 22.34
C ARG A 44 3.54 18.50 22.81
N ALA A 45 3.96 17.28 22.50
CA ALA A 45 5.29 16.77 22.82
C ALA A 45 5.78 15.79 21.75
N PHE A 46 7.10 15.58 21.69
CA PHE A 46 7.72 14.53 20.89
C PHE A 46 7.73 13.23 21.69
N PHE A 47 7.35 12.13 21.04
CA PHE A 47 7.47 10.78 21.56
C PHE A 47 8.31 9.94 20.61
N ASP A 48 9.09 9.02 21.18
CA ASP A 48 9.85 8.06 20.40
C ASP A 48 8.93 7.02 19.78
N THR A 49 9.03 6.84 18.46
CA THR A 49 8.33 5.79 17.72
C THR A 49 9.36 4.89 17.02
N PRO A 50 8.99 3.68 16.56
CA PRO A 50 9.88 2.84 15.75
C PRO A 50 10.44 3.54 14.49
N ASN A 51 9.75 4.57 14.00
CA ASN A 51 10.15 5.37 12.84
C ASN A 51 10.88 6.68 13.21
N GLY A 52 11.31 6.83 14.47
CA GLY A 52 11.96 8.03 15.00
C GLY A 52 11.05 8.90 15.88
N PRO A 53 11.58 10.02 16.41
CA PRO A 53 10.81 10.94 17.24
C PRO A 53 9.73 11.62 16.40
N GLN A 54 8.47 11.56 16.85
CA GLN A 54 7.33 12.16 16.18
C GLN A 54 6.53 13.02 17.16
N GLU A 55 5.98 14.13 16.70
CA GLU A 55 5.09 14.97 17.51
C GLU A 55 3.72 14.32 17.72
N PHE A 56 3.20 14.39 18.95
CA PHE A 56 1.84 14.00 19.29
C PHE A 56 1.12 15.13 20.04
N ALA A 57 -0.16 15.26 19.72
CA ALA A 57 -1.12 15.85 20.63
C ALA A 57 -1.48 14.80 21.68
N TYR A 58 -1.24 15.08 22.96
CA TYR A 58 -1.52 14.15 24.05
C TYR A 58 -2.32 14.83 25.16
N LEU A 59 -3.00 14.01 25.95
CA LEU A 59 -3.69 14.44 27.14
C LEU A 59 -2.73 14.34 28.34
N PRO A 60 -2.51 15.43 29.10
CA PRO A 60 -1.71 15.39 30.32
C PRO A 60 -2.15 14.31 31.32
N ASP A 61 -1.17 13.61 31.90
CA ASP A 61 -1.41 12.41 32.73
C ASP A 61 -2.22 12.73 34.00
N ASP A 62 -2.12 13.94 34.53
CA ASP A 62 -2.88 14.45 35.68
C ASP A 62 -4.38 14.60 35.39
N LEU A 63 -4.78 14.71 34.11
CA LEU A 63 -6.18 14.77 33.69
C LEU A 63 -6.82 13.39 33.49
N LEU A 64 -6.01 12.34 33.25
CA LEU A 64 -6.53 10.97 33.03
C LEU A 64 -7.37 10.44 34.21
N PRO A 65 -6.98 10.62 35.49
CA PRO A 65 -7.79 10.20 36.64
C PRO A 65 -9.13 10.92 36.74
N LEU A 66 -9.21 12.18 36.26
CA LEU A 66 -10.43 12.99 36.30
C LEU A 66 -11.44 12.52 35.23
N LEU A 67 -10.95 12.10 34.05
CA LEU A 67 -11.79 11.51 33.02
C LEU A 67 -12.39 10.16 33.44
N LYS A 68 -11.60 9.32 34.12
CA LYS A 68 -12.05 8.00 34.61
C LYS A 68 -13.12 8.08 35.70
N ARG A 69 -13.28 9.24 36.36
CA ARG A 69 -14.18 9.43 37.50
C ARG A 69 -15.56 9.99 37.15
N SER A 70 -15.84 10.41 35.92
CA SER A 70 -17.14 11.00 35.56
C SER A 70 -18.21 9.91 35.33
N PRO A 71 -19.18 9.70 36.25
CA PRO A 71 -20.21 8.68 36.12
C PRO A 71 -21.48 9.22 35.44
N LYS A 72 -21.50 10.51 35.06
CA LYS A 72 -22.70 11.24 34.63
C LYS A 72 -22.85 11.39 33.11
N SER A 73 -21.86 10.98 32.33
CA SER A 73 -21.98 10.90 30.87
C SER A 73 -22.01 9.42 30.45
N PRO A 74 -23.20 8.84 30.17
CA PRO A 74 -23.32 7.43 29.78
C PRO A 74 -22.45 7.06 28.56
N ASP A 75 -22.11 8.04 27.72
CA ASP A 75 -21.27 7.84 26.53
C ASP A 75 -19.77 7.88 26.80
N PHE A 76 -19.26 8.65 27.77
CA PHE A 76 -17.82 8.93 27.83
C PHE A 76 -17.04 7.80 28.53
N GLY A 77 -17.57 7.26 29.64
CA GLY A 77 -17.01 6.08 30.29
C GLY A 77 -17.19 4.79 29.47
N ALA A 78 -18.15 4.77 28.54
CA ALA A 78 -18.29 3.73 27.52
C ALA A 78 -17.32 3.96 26.36
N THR A 79 -17.04 5.20 25.96
CA THR A 79 -16.06 5.56 24.91
C THR A 79 -14.62 5.26 25.36
N ILE A 80 -14.24 5.62 26.59
CA ILE A 80 -12.93 5.25 27.17
C ILE A 80 -12.82 3.73 27.30
N ARG A 81 -13.87 3.04 27.78
CA ARG A 81 -13.86 1.57 27.80
C ARG A 81 -13.84 0.96 26.41
N ARG A 82 -14.49 1.57 25.41
CA ARG A 82 -14.46 1.13 24.00
C ARG A 82 -13.11 1.38 23.35
N LEU A 83 -12.36 2.40 23.78
CA LEU A 83 -10.97 2.67 23.39
C LEU A 83 -9.98 1.73 24.12
N GLU A 84 -10.27 1.35 25.36
CA GLU A 84 -9.50 0.35 26.13
C GLU A 84 -9.88 -1.10 25.74
N SER A 85 -11.08 -1.32 25.18
CA SER A 85 -11.63 -2.62 24.75
C SER A 85 -11.80 -2.74 23.23
N SER A 86 -11.20 -1.86 22.44
CA SER A 86 -11.20 -1.94 20.97
C SER A 86 -10.27 -3.06 20.52
N ASP A 87 -10.60 -4.30 20.88
CA ASP A 87 -10.37 -5.45 20.00
C ASP A 87 -11.31 -5.39 18.78
N SER A 88 -12.34 -4.52 18.80
CA SER A 88 -12.99 -4.05 17.56
C SER A 88 -12.16 -2.93 16.95
N VAL A 89 -11.05 -3.30 16.30
CA VAL A 89 -10.36 -2.42 15.35
C VAL A 89 -11.44 -1.89 14.41
N GLU A 90 -11.66 -0.58 14.39
CA GLU A 90 -12.54 0.05 13.41
C GLU A 90 -11.90 -0.24 12.04
N SER A 91 -12.35 -1.32 11.40
CA SER A 91 -11.68 -1.89 10.24
C SER A 91 -11.58 -0.84 9.16
N LEU A 92 -10.38 -0.63 8.61
CA LEU A 92 -10.13 0.43 7.63
C LEU A 92 -11.04 0.27 6.41
N GLY A 93 -12.10 1.08 6.32
CA GLY A 93 -13.04 1.06 5.20
C GLY A 93 -14.30 0.23 5.47
N ARG A 94 -14.80 -0.46 4.45
CA ARG A 94 -16.02 -1.28 4.54
C ARG A 94 -16.01 -2.44 3.55
N PRO A 95 -16.85 -3.48 3.77
CA PRO A 95 -17.11 -4.50 2.77
C PRO A 95 -17.57 -3.91 1.42
N ALA A 96 -17.19 -4.57 0.33
CA ALA A 96 -17.64 -4.20 -1.01
C ALA A 96 -19.13 -4.52 -1.20
N SER A 97 -19.86 -3.58 -1.80
CA SER A 97 -21.22 -3.79 -2.25
C SER A 97 -21.27 -4.78 -3.42
N PRO A 98 -22.42 -5.44 -3.69
CA PRO A 98 -22.57 -6.31 -4.85
C PRO A 98 -22.18 -5.64 -6.18
N LYS A 99 -22.48 -4.35 -6.34
CA LYS A 99 -22.13 -3.58 -7.54
C LYS A 99 -20.62 -3.43 -7.70
N GLU A 100 -19.88 -3.14 -6.62
CA GLU A 100 -18.41 -2.96 -6.67
C GLU A 100 -17.65 -4.25 -6.99
N ARG A 101 -18.30 -5.42 -6.90
CA ARG A 101 -17.70 -6.74 -7.17
C ARG A 101 -18.43 -7.51 -8.28
N ALA A 102 -19.15 -6.81 -9.14
CA ALA A 102 -19.98 -7.40 -10.19
C ALA A 102 -19.17 -8.24 -11.19
N HIS A 103 -17.94 -7.80 -11.48
CA HIS A 103 -17.05 -8.45 -12.44
C HIS A 103 -15.72 -8.83 -11.76
N PRO A 104 -15.61 -10.02 -11.15
CA PRO A 104 -14.34 -10.51 -10.60
C PRO A 104 -13.29 -10.69 -11.68
N LEU A 105 -12.07 -10.22 -11.41
CA LEU A 105 -10.91 -10.43 -12.26
C LEU A 105 -10.27 -11.77 -11.88
N PRO A 106 -10.09 -12.69 -12.84
CA PRO A 106 -9.58 -14.02 -12.53
C PRO A 106 -8.14 -13.94 -12.01
N PRO A 107 -7.77 -14.78 -11.02
CA PRO A 107 -6.38 -14.91 -10.59
C PRO A 107 -5.51 -15.34 -11.78
N CYS A 108 -4.33 -14.77 -11.88
CA CYS A 108 -3.47 -14.91 -13.06
C CYS A 108 -2.01 -14.97 -12.62
N ASP A 109 -1.30 -16.03 -13.03
CA ASP A 109 0.13 -16.23 -12.77
C ASP A 109 1.01 -15.86 -13.97
N ARG A 110 0.42 -15.19 -14.97
CA ARG A 110 1.09 -14.75 -16.21
C ARG A 110 2.27 -13.81 -15.98
N LEU A 111 2.43 -13.26 -14.77
CA LEU A 111 3.65 -12.58 -14.36
C LEU A 111 4.87 -13.49 -14.59
N LEU A 112 4.76 -14.79 -14.31
CA LEU A 112 5.82 -15.76 -14.53
C LEU A 112 6.12 -15.95 -16.02
N ASP A 113 5.10 -15.97 -16.87
CA ASP A 113 5.27 -16.12 -18.32
C ASP A 113 5.97 -14.91 -18.95
N ASP A 114 5.56 -13.70 -18.54
CA ASP A 114 6.19 -12.45 -18.95
C ASP A 114 7.63 -12.37 -18.41
N ALA A 115 7.88 -12.82 -17.17
CA ALA A 115 9.22 -12.91 -16.60
C ALA A 115 10.13 -13.89 -17.35
N THR A 116 9.62 -15.08 -17.70
CA THR A 116 10.36 -16.06 -18.53
C THR A 116 10.69 -15.48 -19.90
N THR A 117 9.74 -14.78 -20.52
CA THR A 117 9.95 -14.14 -21.83
C THR A 117 10.99 -13.02 -21.75
N LEU A 118 10.95 -12.20 -20.69
CA LEU A 118 11.97 -11.18 -20.44
C LEU A 118 13.36 -11.81 -20.25
N LEU A 119 13.49 -12.85 -19.42
CA LEU A 119 14.76 -13.54 -19.20
C LEU A 119 15.34 -14.13 -20.49
N ALA A 120 14.48 -14.69 -21.35
CA ALA A 120 14.89 -15.19 -22.65
C ALA A 120 15.38 -14.06 -23.58
N ALA A 121 14.65 -12.93 -23.64
CA ALA A 121 15.04 -11.77 -24.42
C ALA A 121 16.38 -11.18 -23.97
N LEU A 122 16.58 -11.01 -22.66
CA LEU A 122 17.83 -10.53 -22.06
C LEU A 122 19.00 -11.47 -22.39
N ARG A 123 18.79 -12.80 -22.33
CA ARG A 123 19.80 -13.80 -22.71
C ARG A 123 20.21 -13.69 -24.18
N MET A 124 19.30 -13.23 -25.06
CA MET A 124 19.57 -12.98 -26.48
C MET A 124 20.24 -11.62 -26.74
N GLY A 125 20.56 -10.85 -25.68
CA GLY A 125 21.23 -9.55 -25.79
C GLY A 125 20.30 -8.37 -26.06
N TRP A 126 18.98 -8.52 -25.82
CA TRP A 126 18.05 -7.41 -25.98
C TRP A 126 18.17 -6.46 -24.80
N GLN A 127 18.77 -5.28 -25.02
CA GLN A 127 19.02 -4.30 -23.94
C GLN A 127 17.74 -3.63 -23.43
N THR A 128 16.76 -3.45 -24.31
CA THR A 128 15.43 -2.93 -23.98
C THR A 128 14.40 -3.68 -24.80
N PRO A 129 13.81 -4.77 -24.28
CA PRO A 129 12.65 -5.36 -24.92
C PRO A 129 11.60 -4.26 -25.03
N GLN A 130 11.33 -3.79 -26.25
CA GLN A 130 10.22 -2.87 -26.45
C GLN A 130 8.96 -3.58 -25.96
N HIS A 131 8.15 -2.89 -25.17
CA HIS A 131 6.87 -3.43 -24.71
C HIS A 131 6.07 -3.84 -25.95
N SER A 132 5.97 -5.13 -26.22
CA SER A 132 5.13 -5.61 -27.31
C SER A 132 3.69 -5.72 -26.82
N GLU A 133 2.72 -5.73 -27.73
CA GLU A 133 1.30 -5.86 -27.39
C GLU A 133 0.99 -7.14 -26.60
N ASN A 134 1.90 -8.11 -26.61
CA ASN A 134 1.76 -9.39 -25.92
C ASN A 134 2.13 -9.33 -24.44
N TRP A 135 2.83 -8.28 -23.99
CA TRP A 135 3.23 -8.14 -22.59
C TRP A 135 2.05 -7.59 -21.79
N ARG A 136 1.71 -8.25 -20.69
CA ARG A 136 0.61 -7.81 -19.83
C ARG A 136 1.10 -6.90 -18.71
N HIS A 137 2.36 -7.05 -18.33
CA HIS A 137 3.00 -6.26 -17.29
C HIS A 137 4.06 -5.34 -17.90
N PRO A 138 4.17 -4.09 -17.40
CA PRO A 138 5.24 -3.19 -17.80
C PRO A 138 6.63 -3.81 -17.63
N VAL A 139 7.46 -3.69 -18.66
CA VAL A 139 8.85 -4.23 -18.68
C VAL A 139 9.65 -3.74 -17.48
N ALA A 140 9.51 -2.45 -17.11
CA ALA A 140 10.20 -1.86 -15.95
C ALA A 140 9.91 -2.62 -14.65
N ILE A 141 8.66 -3.01 -14.43
CA ILE A 141 8.23 -3.72 -13.22
C ILE A 141 8.80 -5.13 -13.19
N LEU A 142 8.78 -5.83 -14.33
CA LEU A 142 9.37 -7.16 -14.45
C LEU A 142 10.88 -7.12 -14.21
N THR A 143 11.57 -6.14 -14.77
CA THR A 143 13.01 -5.93 -14.54
C THR A 143 13.30 -5.69 -13.06
N ASP A 144 12.54 -4.81 -12.40
CA ASP A 144 12.73 -4.52 -10.97
C ASP A 144 12.45 -5.76 -10.09
N LEU A 145 11.41 -6.54 -10.41
CA LEU A 145 11.09 -7.79 -9.71
C LEU A 145 12.22 -8.83 -9.88
N LEU A 146 12.67 -9.05 -11.11
CA LEU A 146 13.76 -9.98 -11.42
C LEU A 146 15.08 -9.55 -10.78
N SER A 147 15.37 -8.25 -10.77
CA SER A 147 16.57 -7.68 -10.13
C SER A 147 16.51 -7.86 -8.62
N THR A 148 15.37 -7.55 -8.01
CA THR A 148 15.11 -7.76 -6.58
C THR A 148 15.27 -9.23 -6.19
N ALA A 149 14.80 -10.15 -7.03
CA ALA A 149 14.96 -11.60 -6.86
C ALA A 149 16.37 -12.12 -7.20
N ARG A 150 17.31 -11.22 -7.59
CA ARG A 150 18.69 -11.53 -8.00
C ARG A 150 18.77 -12.48 -9.21
N LEU A 151 17.70 -12.56 -10.00
CA LEU A 151 17.66 -13.34 -11.24
C LEU A 151 18.39 -12.63 -12.37
N ILE A 152 18.50 -11.30 -12.29
CA ILE A 152 19.29 -10.49 -13.20
C ILE A 152 20.19 -9.54 -12.39
N THR A 153 21.35 -9.22 -12.95
CA THR A 153 22.21 -8.12 -12.50
C THR A 153 22.31 -7.14 -13.67
N ASP A 154 21.83 -5.92 -13.46
CA ASP A 154 21.55 -4.93 -14.51
C ASP A 154 20.59 -5.48 -15.57
N THR A 155 21.14 -6.05 -16.63
CA THR A 155 20.41 -6.68 -17.75
C THR A 155 20.91 -8.10 -18.04
N THR A 156 21.80 -8.64 -17.20
CA THR A 156 22.43 -9.95 -17.40
C THR A 156 21.76 -11.01 -16.53
N PRO A 157 21.10 -12.03 -17.14
CA PRO A 157 20.52 -13.15 -16.41
C PRO A 157 21.56 -13.99 -15.66
N GLN A 158 21.29 -14.29 -14.40
CA GLN A 158 22.15 -15.10 -13.53
C GLN A 158 21.86 -16.59 -13.75
N ALA A 159 22.67 -17.28 -14.56
CA ALA A 159 22.36 -18.59 -15.13
C ALA A 159 21.84 -19.63 -14.11
N GLU A 160 22.55 -19.86 -13.00
CA GLU A 160 22.15 -20.87 -12.00
C GLU A 160 20.87 -20.50 -11.24
N LEU A 161 20.70 -19.22 -10.90
CA LEU A 161 19.50 -18.72 -10.21
C LEU A 161 18.28 -18.75 -11.14
N VAL A 162 18.46 -18.35 -12.39
CA VAL A 162 17.43 -18.39 -13.44
C VAL A 162 17.02 -19.83 -13.72
N LYS A 163 17.97 -20.76 -13.83
CA LYS A 163 17.67 -22.18 -13.99
C LYS A 163 16.83 -22.69 -12.81
N SER A 164 17.29 -22.41 -11.59
CA SER A 164 16.58 -22.82 -10.37
C SER A 164 15.15 -22.26 -10.33
N PHE A 165 14.97 -20.99 -10.69
CA PHE A 165 13.66 -20.34 -10.78
C PHE A 165 12.74 -20.97 -11.83
N LEU A 166 13.25 -21.27 -13.03
CA LEU A 166 12.46 -21.87 -14.10
C LEU A 166 12.09 -23.34 -13.83
N GLU A 167 12.87 -24.04 -12.99
CA GLU A 167 12.59 -25.42 -12.56
C GLU A 167 11.60 -25.48 -11.37
N MET A 168 11.30 -24.35 -10.71
CA MET A 168 10.35 -24.31 -9.59
C MET A 168 8.91 -24.55 -10.08
N PRO A 169 8.07 -25.24 -9.29
CA PRO A 169 6.63 -25.20 -9.49
C PRO A 169 6.14 -23.74 -9.48
N ARG A 170 5.19 -23.40 -10.36
CA ARG A 170 4.68 -22.02 -10.53
C ARG A 170 4.36 -21.32 -9.21
N ARG A 171 3.68 -22.02 -8.30
CA ARG A 171 3.35 -21.49 -6.96
C ARG A 171 4.60 -21.11 -6.16
N ALA A 172 5.62 -21.97 -6.15
CA ALA A 172 6.87 -21.71 -5.46
C ALA A 172 7.65 -20.55 -6.09
N ALA A 173 7.69 -20.49 -7.43
CA ALA A 173 8.30 -19.39 -8.17
C ALA A 173 7.63 -18.05 -7.84
N LEU A 174 6.29 -18.01 -7.79
CA LEU A 174 5.54 -16.80 -7.43
C LEU A 174 5.76 -16.40 -5.97
N SER A 175 5.77 -17.36 -5.04
CA SER A 175 6.11 -17.12 -3.63
C SER A 175 7.54 -16.60 -3.45
N MET A 176 8.50 -17.07 -4.27
CA MET A 176 9.88 -16.56 -4.26
C MET A 176 9.93 -15.09 -4.69
N LEU A 177 9.26 -14.73 -5.79
CA LEU A 177 9.17 -13.33 -6.24
C LEU A 177 8.45 -12.45 -5.22
N ALA A 178 7.39 -12.97 -4.60
CA ALA A 178 6.66 -12.28 -3.55
C ALA A 178 7.53 -11.97 -2.33
N GLY A 179 8.30 -12.96 -1.83
CA GLY A 179 9.23 -12.76 -0.72
C GLY A 179 10.33 -11.77 -1.07
N ALA A 180 10.89 -11.87 -2.27
CA ALA A 180 11.90 -10.92 -2.75
C ALA A 180 11.35 -9.48 -2.80
N TRP A 181 10.14 -9.30 -3.33
CA TRP A 181 9.47 -8.00 -3.38
C TRP A 181 9.18 -7.42 -1.98
N GLN A 182 8.66 -8.24 -1.06
CA GLN A 182 8.33 -7.81 0.30
C GLN A 182 9.55 -7.22 1.02
N GLU A 183 10.69 -7.89 0.93
CA GLU A 183 11.94 -7.50 1.62
C GLU A 183 12.78 -6.47 0.84
N SER A 184 12.30 -5.97 -0.30
CA SER A 184 13.09 -5.09 -1.17
C SER A 184 13.15 -3.65 -0.67
N GLU A 185 14.36 -3.14 -0.50
CA GLU A 185 14.61 -1.72 -0.26
C GLU A 185 14.64 -0.89 -1.56
N SER A 186 14.93 -1.52 -2.69
CA SER A 186 15.11 -0.84 -3.98
C SER A 186 13.85 -0.82 -4.85
N PHE A 187 12.92 -1.76 -4.67
CA PHE A 187 11.67 -1.80 -5.43
C PHE A 187 10.77 -0.63 -5.03
N ASN A 188 10.75 0.43 -5.84
CA ASN A 188 10.09 1.68 -5.48
C ASN A 188 8.74 1.84 -6.20
N GLU A 189 7.66 1.42 -5.54
CA GLU A 189 6.31 1.42 -6.10
C GLU A 189 5.85 2.81 -6.53
N LEU A 190 6.20 3.86 -5.78
CA LEU A 190 5.82 5.24 -6.09
C LEU A 190 6.38 5.70 -7.45
N ARG A 191 7.61 5.29 -7.77
CA ARG A 191 8.26 5.59 -9.05
C ARG A 191 7.74 4.74 -10.22
N GLN A 192 7.01 3.67 -9.92
CA GLN A 192 6.40 2.79 -10.92
C GLN A 192 4.96 3.18 -11.28
N ILE A 193 4.36 4.16 -10.59
CA ILE A 193 2.99 4.60 -10.86
C ILE A 193 2.92 5.25 -12.25
N PRO A 194 2.13 4.69 -13.18
CA PRO A 194 1.97 5.28 -14.50
C PRO A 194 1.39 6.69 -14.40
N GLY A 195 2.02 7.64 -15.10
CA GLY A 195 1.56 9.03 -15.15
C GLY A 195 2.08 9.93 -14.03
N LEU A 196 2.88 9.43 -13.08
CA LEU A 196 3.65 10.26 -12.16
C LEU A 196 5.11 10.36 -12.60
N VAL A 197 5.69 11.54 -12.41
CA VAL A 197 7.11 11.81 -12.64
C VAL A 197 7.71 12.30 -11.32
N CYS A 198 8.71 11.57 -10.83
CA CYS A 198 9.41 11.85 -9.57
C CYS A 198 10.80 12.43 -9.87
N GLU A 199 10.97 13.74 -9.65
CA GLU A 199 12.20 14.49 -9.95
C GLU A 199 12.93 14.94 -8.67
N GLY A 200 14.17 15.40 -8.81
CA GLY A 200 14.97 15.91 -7.70
C GLY A 200 15.63 14.84 -6.83
N GLU A 201 16.34 15.29 -5.80
CA GLU A 201 17.22 14.49 -4.95
C GLU A 201 16.53 13.93 -3.69
N TRP A 202 15.21 14.05 -3.57
CA TRP A 202 14.49 13.49 -2.43
C TRP A 202 14.41 11.97 -2.54
N THR A 203 14.45 11.32 -1.38
CA THR A 203 14.34 9.87 -1.25
C THR A 203 13.10 9.55 -0.42
N ASN A 204 12.42 8.47 -0.80
CA ASN A 204 11.45 7.78 0.06
C ASN A 204 12.05 6.47 0.55
N SER A 205 11.35 5.82 1.48
CA SER A 205 11.67 4.48 1.95
C SER A 205 10.60 3.50 1.45
N PRO A 206 10.82 2.83 0.30
CA PRO A 206 9.84 1.91 -0.26
C PRO A 206 9.48 0.77 0.70
N LEU A 207 10.48 0.16 1.33
CA LEU A 207 10.29 -0.93 2.29
C LEU A 207 9.40 -0.51 3.47
N ILE A 208 9.70 0.61 4.10
CA ILE A 208 8.93 1.14 5.24
C ILE A 208 7.48 1.45 4.80
N THR A 209 7.32 2.08 3.63
CA THR A 209 5.99 2.42 3.08
C THR A 209 5.18 1.16 2.79
N ARG A 210 5.80 0.15 2.17
CA ARG A 210 5.19 -1.15 1.87
C ARG A 210 4.76 -1.87 3.13
N HIS A 211 5.66 -2.00 4.12
CA HIS A 211 5.32 -2.63 5.40
C HIS A 211 4.21 -1.88 6.13
N SER A 212 4.20 -0.55 6.09
CA SER A 212 3.11 0.25 6.65
C SER A 212 1.78 -0.09 5.97
N LEU A 213 1.73 -0.15 4.63
CA LEU A 213 0.50 -0.53 3.91
C LEU A 213 0.10 -1.99 4.11
N LEU A 214 1.05 -2.93 4.17
CA LEU A 214 0.77 -4.34 4.46
C LEU A 214 0.20 -4.51 5.87
N ASN A 215 0.74 -3.78 6.86
CA ASN A 215 0.21 -3.78 8.23
C ASN A 215 -1.22 -3.22 8.28
N LEU A 216 -1.51 -2.15 7.53
CA LEU A 216 -2.86 -1.60 7.40
C LEU A 216 -3.82 -2.61 6.74
N LEU A 217 -3.37 -3.30 5.69
CA LEU A 217 -4.13 -4.37 5.03
C LEU A 217 -4.37 -5.57 5.94
N ALA A 218 -3.44 -5.91 6.84
CA ALA A 218 -3.62 -6.99 7.80
C ALA A 218 -4.72 -6.72 8.84
N THR A 219 -5.15 -5.45 8.99
CA THR A 219 -6.24 -5.09 9.92
C THR A 219 -7.64 -5.37 9.36
N ILE A 220 -7.78 -5.60 8.05
CA ILE A 220 -9.09 -5.88 7.44
C ILE A 220 -9.35 -7.40 7.31
N PRO A 221 -10.61 -7.85 7.29
CA PRO A 221 -10.92 -9.27 7.21
C PRO A 221 -10.37 -9.95 5.94
N HIS A 222 -9.63 -11.04 6.11
CA HIS A 222 -9.15 -11.88 5.01
C HIS A 222 -10.29 -12.68 4.37
N ASN A 223 -10.13 -13.06 3.11
CA ASN A 223 -11.09 -13.81 2.29
C ASN A 223 -12.46 -13.13 2.14
N GLN A 224 -12.57 -11.84 2.46
CA GLN A 224 -13.76 -11.02 2.27
C GLN A 224 -13.51 -9.94 1.21
N TRP A 225 -14.53 -9.66 0.38
CA TRP A 225 -14.48 -8.55 -0.57
C TRP A 225 -14.61 -7.21 0.15
N TRP A 226 -13.64 -6.34 -0.10
CA TRP A 226 -13.50 -5.03 0.51
C TRP A 226 -13.53 -3.91 -0.54
N SER A 227 -14.14 -2.78 -0.21
CA SER A 227 -14.23 -1.65 -1.13
C SER A 227 -12.89 -0.91 -1.18
N LEU A 228 -12.25 -0.91 -2.36
CA LEU A 228 -11.00 -0.19 -2.59
C LEU A 228 -11.11 1.32 -2.31
N PRO A 229 -12.10 2.05 -2.84
CA PRO A 229 -12.23 3.49 -2.54
C PRO A 229 -12.53 3.76 -1.06
N ALA A 230 -13.28 2.88 -0.38
CA ALA A 230 -13.53 3.04 1.05
C ALA A 230 -12.27 2.80 1.90
N PHE A 231 -11.45 1.83 1.53
CA PHE A 231 -10.16 1.57 2.17
C PHE A 231 -9.21 2.77 2.01
N ILE A 232 -9.03 3.27 0.78
CA ILE A 232 -8.18 4.44 0.52
C ILE A 232 -8.63 5.65 1.34
N ARG A 233 -9.94 5.92 1.39
CA ARG A 233 -10.48 7.01 2.21
C ARG A 233 -10.21 6.80 3.70
N ALA A 234 -10.40 5.59 4.22
CA ALA A 234 -10.12 5.29 5.62
C ALA A 234 -8.63 5.44 5.96
N VAL A 235 -7.73 5.08 5.06
CA VAL A 235 -6.29 5.32 5.22
C VAL A 235 -5.99 6.83 5.19
N LYS A 236 -6.60 7.60 4.29
CA LYS A 236 -6.47 9.07 4.27
C LYS A 236 -6.90 9.72 5.59
N GLU A 237 -7.97 9.22 6.20
CA GLU A 237 -8.53 9.78 7.43
C GLU A 237 -7.71 9.39 8.68
N ASN A 238 -7.27 8.13 8.76
CA ASN A 238 -6.69 7.58 9.99
C ASN A 238 -5.16 7.50 9.95
N ASN A 239 -4.57 7.29 8.77
CA ASN A 239 -3.13 7.12 8.57
C ASN A 239 -2.62 7.89 7.33
N PRO A 240 -2.91 9.21 7.19
CA PRO A 240 -2.55 9.98 5.99
C PRO A 240 -1.03 10.07 5.75
N ASP A 241 -0.24 9.94 6.80
CA ASP A 241 1.21 10.14 6.78
C ASP A 241 1.97 8.81 6.59
N PHE A 242 1.29 7.71 6.22
CA PHE A 242 1.89 6.36 6.13
C PHE A 242 3.14 6.28 5.23
N GLN A 243 3.19 7.12 4.19
CA GLN A 243 4.30 7.22 3.24
C GLN A 243 5.27 8.37 3.59
N ARG A 244 4.79 9.39 4.30
CA ARG A 244 5.53 10.63 4.55
C ARG A 244 5.63 10.86 6.06
N PRO A 245 6.66 10.29 6.72
CA PRO A 245 6.91 10.54 8.13
C PRO A 245 6.89 12.04 8.44
N ALA A 246 6.28 12.42 9.57
CA ALA A 246 6.02 13.81 9.97
C ALA A 246 5.04 14.63 9.08
N GLY A 247 4.48 14.05 8.02
CA GLY A 247 3.45 14.71 7.21
C GLY A 247 4.01 15.83 6.33
N ASP A 248 5.23 15.70 5.84
CA ASP A 248 5.83 16.64 4.88
C ASP A 248 5.29 16.38 3.46
N TYR A 249 4.35 17.21 3.01
CA TYR A 249 3.73 17.10 1.69
C TYR A 249 4.36 18.00 0.61
N ASP A 250 5.35 18.81 0.97
CA ASP A 250 5.86 19.89 0.11
C ASP A 250 7.27 19.61 -0.42
N SER A 251 8.03 18.74 0.25
CA SER A 251 9.44 18.46 -0.11
C SER A 251 9.60 17.50 -1.31
N TRP A 252 8.56 16.78 -1.70
CA TRP A 252 8.64 15.80 -2.80
C TRP A 252 8.28 16.46 -4.13
N PHE A 253 9.25 16.50 -5.04
CA PHE A 253 9.07 17.04 -6.39
C PHE A 253 8.42 15.97 -7.29
N ILE A 254 7.11 15.82 -7.15
CA ILE A 254 6.28 14.93 -7.95
C ILE A 254 5.35 15.74 -8.83
N ARG A 255 5.20 15.37 -10.09
CA ARG A 255 4.27 16.00 -11.04
C ARG A 255 3.57 14.96 -11.90
N ARG A 256 2.47 15.35 -12.55
CA ARG A 256 1.82 14.50 -13.55
C ARG A 256 2.67 14.49 -14.84
N ALA A 257 2.73 13.34 -15.50
CA ALA A 257 3.34 13.23 -16.82
C ALA A 257 2.64 14.18 -17.80
N GLY A 258 3.42 14.96 -18.53
CA GLY A 258 2.92 16.01 -19.44
C GLY A 258 2.49 17.32 -18.77
N SER A 259 2.58 17.44 -17.44
CA SER A 259 2.36 18.68 -16.71
C SER A 259 3.67 19.21 -16.11
N GLU A 260 3.79 20.53 -16.01
CA GLU A 260 4.87 21.23 -15.29
C GLU A 260 4.49 21.58 -13.84
N THR A 261 3.24 21.32 -13.44
CA THR A 261 2.75 21.65 -12.10
C THR A 261 3.09 20.54 -11.11
N TYR A 262 3.79 20.90 -10.03
CA TYR A 262 4.10 19.98 -8.94
C TYR A 262 2.88 19.74 -8.04
N LEU A 263 2.71 18.48 -7.64
CA LEU A 263 1.68 17.99 -6.73
C LEU A 263 2.14 18.17 -5.27
N ARG A 264 2.09 19.41 -4.78
CA ARG A 264 2.53 19.79 -3.42
C ARG A 264 1.36 20.09 -2.49
N GLY A 265 1.51 19.71 -1.23
CA GLY A 265 0.46 19.90 -0.24
C GLY A 265 -0.52 18.74 -0.18
N PHE A 266 -1.33 18.74 0.88
CA PHE A 266 -2.25 17.64 1.21
C PHE A 266 -3.43 17.55 0.24
N GLU A 267 -3.75 18.62 -0.51
CA GLU A 267 -4.77 18.60 -1.56
C GLU A 267 -4.50 17.55 -2.64
N HIS A 268 -3.23 17.21 -2.90
CA HIS A 268 -2.84 16.21 -3.88
C HIS A 268 -2.62 14.82 -3.29
N TRP A 269 -3.02 14.59 -2.03
CA TRP A 269 -2.84 13.29 -1.36
C TRP A 269 -3.44 12.14 -2.17
N ASP A 270 -4.63 12.31 -2.75
CA ASP A 270 -5.28 11.25 -3.53
C ASP A 270 -4.51 10.91 -4.82
N GLU A 271 -3.80 11.90 -5.37
CA GLU A 271 -3.06 11.78 -6.63
C GLU A 271 -1.68 11.15 -6.47
N VAL A 272 -1.13 11.17 -5.25
CA VAL A 272 0.18 10.62 -4.94
C VAL A 272 0.06 9.42 -4.03
N ASP A 273 -0.34 9.65 -2.78
CA ASP A 273 -0.41 8.64 -1.72
C ASP A 273 -1.60 7.69 -1.94
N GLY A 274 -2.77 8.23 -2.33
CA GLY A 274 -3.93 7.43 -2.72
C GLY A 274 -3.70 6.61 -4.01
N ALA A 275 -2.97 7.19 -4.97
CA ALA A 275 -2.53 6.49 -6.17
C ALA A 275 -1.58 5.34 -5.85
N LEU A 276 -0.66 5.51 -4.88
CA LEU A 276 0.20 4.43 -4.41
C LEU A 276 -0.60 3.27 -3.81
N ILE A 277 -1.55 3.55 -2.91
CA ILE A 277 -2.38 2.49 -2.30
C ILE A 277 -3.10 1.68 -3.39
N ARG A 278 -3.70 2.39 -4.35
CA ARG A 278 -4.37 1.76 -5.50
C ARG A 278 -3.39 0.91 -6.28
N TYR A 279 -2.26 1.47 -6.68
CA TYR A 279 -1.23 0.80 -7.46
C TYR A 279 -0.71 -0.45 -6.75
N LEU A 280 -0.41 -0.38 -5.45
CA LEU A 280 0.06 -1.51 -4.67
C LEU A 280 -0.94 -2.68 -4.69
N ILE A 281 -2.22 -2.38 -4.47
CA ILE A 281 -3.31 -3.37 -4.39
C ILE A 281 -3.64 -3.96 -5.76
N THR A 282 -3.73 -3.11 -6.80
CA THR A 282 -4.13 -3.55 -8.14
C THR A 282 -2.97 -4.01 -9.01
N GLY A 283 -1.74 -3.74 -8.56
CA GLY A 283 -0.49 -4.09 -9.23
C GLY A 283 0.24 -5.20 -8.47
N PRO A 284 1.34 -4.92 -7.76
CA PRO A 284 2.19 -5.94 -7.13
C PRO A 284 1.43 -6.99 -6.32
N LEU A 285 0.49 -6.60 -5.45
CA LEU A 285 -0.27 -7.56 -4.65
C LEU A 285 -1.15 -8.48 -5.49
N PHE A 286 -1.74 -7.97 -6.56
CA PHE A 286 -2.57 -8.75 -7.48
C PHE A 286 -1.70 -9.66 -8.36
N TRP A 287 -0.63 -9.13 -8.95
CA TRP A 287 0.28 -9.87 -9.83
C TRP A 287 1.02 -10.99 -9.11
N LEU A 288 1.35 -10.79 -7.82
CA LEU A 288 1.96 -11.79 -6.95
C LEU A 288 0.94 -12.74 -6.30
N GLY A 289 -0.35 -12.60 -6.64
CA GLY A 289 -1.42 -13.51 -6.22
C GLY A 289 -1.87 -13.35 -4.77
N MET A 290 -1.48 -12.28 -4.07
CA MET A 290 -1.87 -11.99 -2.69
C MET A 290 -3.29 -11.42 -2.57
N THR A 291 -3.77 -10.76 -3.62
CA THR A 291 -5.14 -10.21 -3.69
C THR A 291 -5.91 -10.75 -4.90
N ASP A 292 -7.22 -10.86 -4.77
CA ASP A 292 -8.14 -10.86 -5.92
C ASP A 292 -8.71 -9.47 -6.12
N LEU A 293 -9.09 -9.15 -7.35
CA LEU A 293 -9.70 -7.87 -7.72
C LEU A 293 -11.08 -8.09 -8.34
N ALA A 294 -11.93 -7.07 -8.27
CA ALA A 294 -13.18 -7.01 -9.01
C ALA A 294 -13.48 -5.57 -9.43
N SER A 295 -14.20 -5.43 -10.54
CA SER A 295 -14.67 -4.14 -11.06
C SER A 295 -16.20 -4.05 -11.01
N ALA A 296 -16.69 -2.81 -11.03
CA ALA A 296 -18.12 -2.52 -11.10
C ALA A 296 -18.70 -2.65 -12.52
N GLU A 297 -17.84 -2.51 -13.53
CA GLU A 297 -18.16 -2.58 -14.95
C GLU A 297 -17.20 -3.57 -15.62
N ASP A 298 -17.66 -4.24 -16.67
CA ASP A 298 -16.82 -5.17 -17.43
C ASP A 298 -15.64 -4.43 -18.08
N GLY A 299 -14.42 -4.93 -17.84
CA GLY A 299 -13.18 -4.25 -18.26
C GLY A 299 -12.87 -2.93 -17.55
N GLY A 300 -13.67 -2.53 -16.55
CA GLY A 300 -13.46 -1.30 -15.79
C GLY A 300 -12.30 -1.39 -14.79
N LEU A 301 -11.98 -0.25 -14.18
CA LEU A 301 -10.99 -0.20 -13.08
C LEU A 301 -11.47 -1.01 -11.87
N ALA A 302 -10.50 -1.57 -11.12
CA ALA A 302 -10.81 -2.29 -9.90
C ALA A 302 -11.48 -1.37 -8.86
N THR A 303 -12.62 -1.82 -8.35
CA THR A 303 -13.42 -1.15 -7.32
C THR A 303 -13.47 -1.93 -6.01
N ALA A 304 -13.14 -3.22 -6.05
CA ALA A 304 -13.06 -4.06 -4.87
C ALA A 304 -11.82 -4.97 -4.94
N PHE A 305 -11.37 -5.38 -3.76
CA PHE A 305 -10.27 -6.33 -3.61
C PHE A 305 -10.58 -7.32 -2.49
N ARG A 306 -9.92 -8.47 -2.49
CA ARG A 306 -10.00 -9.49 -1.44
C ARG A 306 -8.59 -9.98 -1.11
N ILE A 307 -8.17 -9.87 0.14
CA ILE A 307 -6.89 -10.42 0.61
C ILE A 307 -7.05 -11.94 0.78
N LYS A 308 -6.14 -12.71 0.22
CA LYS A 308 -6.11 -14.16 0.44
C LYS A 308 -5.38 -14.48 1.73
N SER A 309 -5.96 -15.35 2.56
CA SER A 309 -5.20 -15.95 3.65
C SER A 309 -4.17 -16.92 3.07
N ASN A 310 -2.89 -16.80 3.47
CA ASN A 310 -1.87 -17.82 3.24
C ASN A 310 -2.23 -19.10 4.02
N VAL A 311 -3.18 -19.88 3.51
CA VAL A 311 -3.39 -21.24 3.99
C VAL A 311 -2.82 -22.16 2.93
N GLU A 312 -1.71 -22.81 3.26
CA GLU A 312 -1.20 -23.99 2.56
C GLU A 312 -2.38 -24.96 2.36
N GLY A 313 -2.95 -24.99 1.15
CA GLY A 313 -4.12 -25.82 0.83
C GLY A 313 -5.35 -25.09 0.31
N GLN A 314 -5.38 -23.76 0.19
CA GLN A 314 -6.47 -23.09 -0.53
C GLN A 314 -6.43 -23.46 -2.02
N MET A 315 -7.40 -24.30 -2.44
CA MET A 315 -7.84 -24.34 -3.83
C MET A 315 -8.35 -22.95 -4.18
N SER A 316 -7.92 -22.39 -5.33
CA SER A 316 -8.47 -21.13 -5.81
C SER A 316 -9.99 -21.27 -5.95
N ASP A 317 -10.76 -20.36 -5.33
CA ASP A 317 -12.22 -20.24 -5.53
C ASP A 317 -12.62 -19.94 -6.99
N PHE A 318 -11.68 -19.97 -7.93
CA PHE A 318 -11.88 -19.67 -9.34
C PHE A 318 -11.04 -20.61 -10.21
N ARG A 319 -11.75 -21.52 -10.92
CA ARG A 319 -11.27 -22.49 -11.94
C ARG A 319 -10.15 -23.43 -11.48
N PRO A 320 -9.97 -24.62 -12.11
CA PRO A 320 -8.80 -25.45 -11.86
C PRO A 320 -7.57 -24.59 -12.02
N SER A 321 -6.84 -24.45 -10.91
CA SER A 321 -5.75 -23.51 -10.80
C SER A 321 -4.71 -23.83 -11.87
N THR A 322 -4.25 -22.83 -12.62
CA THR A 322 -3.10 -22.97 -13.53
C THR A 322 -1.81 -23.39 -12.80
N PHE A 323 -1.82 -23.41 -11.46
CA PHE A 323 -0.72 -23.87 -10.62
C PHE A 323 -0.52 -25.39 -10.61
N ASP A 324 -1.51 -26.19 -11.04
CA ASP A 324 -1.41 -27.64 -11.10
C ASP A 324 -1.06 -28.07 -12.54
N GLU A 325 0.22 -27.94 -12.91
CA GLU A 325 0.77 -28.39 -14.20
C GLU A 325 0.88 -29.92 -14.27
N LYS A 326 -0.24 -30.64 -14.08
CA LYS A 326 -0.29 -32.12 -14.15
C LYS A 326 -0.48 -32.65 -15.58
N GLY A 327 -0.36 -31.77 -16.59
CA GLY A 327 -0.47 -32.14 -18.00
C GLY A 327 0.61 -33.15 -18.39
N LYS A 328 0.22 -34.21 -19.11
CA LYS A 328 1.18 -35.24 -19.54
C LYS A 328 1.96 -34.73 -20.74
N LEU A 329 3.28 -34.57 -20.55
CA LEU A 329 4.21 -34.26 -21.64
C LEU A 329 4.70 -35.57 -22.26
N THR A 330 4.53 -35.72 -23.57
CA THR A 330 5.02 -36.87 -24.32
C THR A 330 6.08 -36.42 -25.31
N VAL A 331 7.30 -36.92 -25.16
CA VAL A 331 8.40 -36.70 -26.11
C VAL A 331 8.60 -37.98 -26.89
N THR A 332 8.42 -37.92 -28.21
CA THR A 332 8.68 -39.05 -29.10
C THR A 332 10.10 -39.01 -29.65
N SER A 333 10.62 -40.15 -30.07
CA SER A 333 12.01 -40.31 -30.55
C SER A 333 12.33 -39.55 -31.85
N ASP A 334 11.32 -39.05 -32.56
CA ASP A 334 11.42 -38.15 -33.71
C ASP A 334 11.53 -36.67 -33.30
N GLY A 335 11.61 -36.38 -32.00
CA GLY A 335 11.75 -35.02 -31.46
C GLY A 335 10.42 -34.26 -31.33
N LYS A 336 9.28 -34.91 -31.55
CA LYS A 336 7.97 -34.27 -31.39
C LYS A 336 7.57 -34.22 -29.91
N ILE A 337 7.25 -33.02 -29.44
CA ILE A 337 6.75 -32.78 -28.07
C ILE A 337 5.24 -32.58 -28.15
N THR A 338 4.49 -33.42 -27.44
CA THR A 338 3.03 -33.30 -27.33
C THR A 338 2.67 -32.93 -25.89
N VAL A 339 1.94 -31.83 -25.73
CA VAL A 339 1.48 -31.33 -24.43
C VAL A 339 -0.04 -31.39 -24.40
N THR A 340 -0.61 -31.96 -23.34
CA THR A 340 -2.07 -31.94 -23.16
C THR A 340 -2.51 -30.51 -22.88
N ARG A 341 -3.55 -30.04 -23.58
CA ARG A 341 -4.06 -28.67 -23.41
C ARG A 341 -4.62 -28.53 -21.98
N LEU A 342 -4.03 -27.64 -21.18
CA LEU A 342 -4.48 -27.30 -19.82
C LEU A 342 -5.76 -26.44 -19.85
#